data_AF-A0A2S2P667-F1
#
_entry.id   AF-A0A2S2P667-F1
#
_cell.length_a   1.000
_cell.length_b   1.000
_cell.length_c   1.000
_cell.angle_alpha   90.00
_cell.angle_beta   90.00
_cell.angle_gamma   90.00
#
_symmetry.space_group_name_H-M   'P 1'
#
loop_
_entity.id
_entity.type
_entity.pdbx_description
1 polymer ?
#
loop_
_entity_poly.entity_id
_entity_poly.type
_entity_poly.pdbx_seq_one_letter_code
_entity_poly.pdbx_strand_id
1 'polypeptide(L)'
;QNLMTKILTPDILGDDDLAVIQLLPYLFKPVYIKVPKKTKTDDENVSKYLMRKPSKLEQSSAVIINITNVNDLKTTHEQKIDRAFNCGLTVQPYVVIVGNQELNSNDTIGYYIVINDIYYKLETPIKALDICFKSFHTLNLHYPQ
;
A
#
# COMPACT_ATOMS: atom_id res chain seq x y z
N GLN A 1 0.34 16.69 13.36
CA GLN A 1 0.67 17.88 12.55
C GLN A 1 0.20 17.69 11.11
N ASN A 2 -0.02 18.77 10.35
CA ASN A 2 -0.46 18.69 8.95
C ASN A 2 0.70 18.19 8.04
N LEU A 3 0.44 17.28 7.10
CA LEU A 3 1.47 16.81 6.15
C LEU A 3 2.13 17.97 5.39
N MET A 4 1.36 18.99 5.02
CA MET A 4 1.89 20.17 4.32
C MET A 4 2.87 20.97 5.17
N THR A 5 2.67 21.03 6.49
CA THR A 5 3.61 21.74 7.37
C THR A 5 4.91 20.96 7.51
N LYS A 6 4.85 19.62 7.54
CA LYS A 6 6.06 18.78 7.58
C LYS A 6 6.91 18.90 6.31
N ILE A 7 6.27 19.10 5.15
CA ILE A 7 6.99 19.30 3.87
C ILE A 7 7.66 20.69 3.84
N LEU A 8 6.97 21.73 4.30
CA LEU A 8 7.47 23.11 4.21
C LEU A 8 8.49 23.45 5.30
N THR A 9 8.29 22.92 6.50
CA THR A 9 9.09 23.19 7.69
C THR A 9 9.23 21.89 8.50
N PRO A 10 10.15 20.98 8.12
CA PRO A 10 10.37 19.75 8.86
C PRO A 10 11.03 20.04 10.21
N ASP A 11 10.43 19.53 11.29
CA ASP A 11 10.98 19.62 12.65
C ASP A 11 12.17 18.65 12.83
N ILE A 12 12.17 17.54 12.09
CA ILE A 12 13.16 16.46 12.14
C ILE A 12 13.62 16.15 10.71
N LEU A 13 14.90 15.85 10.53
CA LEU A 13 15.44 15.42 9.23
C LEU A 13 14.74 14.13 8.75
N GLY A 14 14.15 14.16 7.55
CA GLY A 14 13.44 13.03 6.94
C GLY A 14 11.92 13.00 7.16
N ASP A 15 11.37 13.91 7.97
CA ASP A 15 9.92 14.08 8.12
C ASP A 15 9.25 14.60 6.84
N ASP A 16 10.00 15.37 6.04
CA ASP A 16 9.62 15.84 4.72
C ASP A 16 9.50 14.68 3.73
N ASP A 17 10.52 13.81 3.67
CA ASP A 17 10.51 12.61 2.83
C ASP A 17 9.31 11.70 3.15
N LEU A 18 9.07 11.49 4.44
CA LEU A 18 7.94 10.70 4.92
C LEU A 18 6.61 11.33 4.49
N ALA A 19 6.45 12.64 4.68
CA ALA A 19 5.23 13.35 4.31
C ALA A 19 4.97 13.33 2.79
N VAL A 20 6.02 13.50 1.97
CA VAL A 20 5.94 13.40 0.50
C VAL A 20 5.50 12.00 0.08
N ILE A 21 6.11 10.96 0.65
CA ILE A 21 5.79 9.57 0.32
C ILE A 21 4.34 9.24 0.67
N GLN A 22 3.81 9.75 1.78
CA GLN A 22 2.41 9.54 2.14
C GLN A 22 1.44 10.29 1.23
N LEU A 23 1.84 11.43 0.68
CA LEU A 23 1.04 12.21 -0.26
C LEU A 23 1.05 11.61 -1.67
N LEU A 24 2.17 10.98 -2.06
CA LEU A 24 2.41 10.48 -3.42
C LEU A 24 1.25 9.64 -3.99
N PRO A 25 0.65 8.66 -3.29
CA PRO A 25 -0.43 7.85 -3.86
C PRO A 25 -1.68 8.67 -4.22
N TYR A 26 -1.92 9.80 -3.55
CA TYR A 26 -3.07 10.66 -3.80
C TYR A 26 -2.92 11.53 -5.06
N LEU A 27 -1.72 11.62 -5.63
CA LEU A 27 -1.48 12.32 -6.90
C LEU A 27 -2.03 11.53 -8.11
N PHE A 28 -2.21 10.21 -7.95
CA PHE A 28 -2.74 9.36 -9.00
C PHE A 28 -4.26 9.36 -9.01
N LYS A 29 -4.85 9.22 -10.21
CA LYS A 29 -6.29 9.07 -10.36
C LYS A 29 -6.68 7.60 -10.15
N PRO A 30 -7.78 7.30 -9.44
CA PRO A 30 -8.28 5.93 -9.33
C PRO A 30 -8.60 5.34 -10.70
N VAL A 31 -8.06 4.16 -10.98
CA VAL A 31 -8.26 3.41 -12.22
C VAL A 31 -9.34 2.36 -11.99
N TYR A 32 -10.13 2.03 -13.03
CA TYR A 32 -11.14 0.99 -12.90
C TYR A 32 -10.49 -0.39 -12.85
N ILE A 33 -10.92 -1.22 -11.88
CA ILE A 33 -10.50 -2.60 -11.71
C ILE A 33 -11.58 -3.58 -12.17
N LYS A 34 -11.17 -4.68 -12.78
CA LYS A 34 -12.06 -5.81 -13.12
C LYS A 34 -12.20 -6.70 -11.90
N VAL A 35 -13.40 -6.79 -11.35
CA VAL A 35 -13.71 -7.67 -10.21
C VAL A 35 -14.59 -8.83 -10.69
N PRO A 36 -14.27 -10.09 -10.37
CA PRO A 36 -15.11 -11.22 -10.75
C PRO A 36 -16.48 -11.10 -10.10
N LYS A 37 -17.55 -11.25 -10.91
CA LYS A 37 -18.93 -11.23 -10.43
C LYS A 37 -19.37 -12.67 -10.17
N LYS A 38 -19.61 -13.01 -8.89
CA LYS A 38 -20.20 -14.30 -8.51
C LYS A 38 -21.67 -14.33 -8.96
N THR A 39 -21.98 -14.94 -10.10
CA THR A 39 -23.36 -15.24 -10.52
C THR A 39 -23.72 -16.69 -10.20
N LYS A 40 -24.84 -16.91 -9.51
CA LYS A 40 -25.42 -18.23 -9.27
C LYS A 40 -26.30 -18.67 -10.45
N THR A 41 -25.70 -18.86 -11.62
CA THR A 41 -26.41 -19.43 -12.77
C THR A 41 -25.59 -20.56 -13.32
N ASP A 42 -26.21 -21.72 -13.42
CA ASP A 42 -25.67 -23.05 -13.76
C ASP A 42 -25.18 -23.18 -15.22
N ASP A 43 -24.95 -22.06 -15.93
CA ASP A 43 -24.45 -22.09 -17.30
C ASP A 43 -22.94 -21.88 -17.33
N GLU A 44 -22.26 -22.94 -17.73
CA GLU A 44 -20.82 -23.03 -17.90
C GLU A 44 -20.29 -21.95 -18.88
N ASN A 45 -19.15 -21.34 -18.49
CA ASN A 45 -18.21 -20.61 -19.35
C ASN A 45 -18.47 -19.14 -19.72
N VAL A 46 -19.20 -18.34 -18.91
CA VAL A 46 -19.07 -16.87 -18.99
C VAL A 46 -18.61 -16.26 -17.67
N SER A 47 -17.31 -16.04 -17.52
CA SER A 47 -16.74 -15.24 -16.44
C SER A 47 -17.17 -13.77 -16.59
N LYS A 48 -18.24 -13.40 -15.88
CA LYS A 48 -18.72 -12.01 -15.82
C LYS A 48 -17.83 -11.20 -14.88
N TYR A 49 -17.36 -10.05 -15.34
CA TYR A 49 -16.61 -9.08 -14.52
C TYR A 49 -17.44 -7.81 -14.32
N LEU A 50 -17.27 -7.19 -13.15
CA LEU A 50 -17.78 -5.85 -12.86
C LEU A 50 -16.60 -4.88 -12.84
N MET A 51 -16.73 -3.78 -13.57
CA MET A 51 -15.79 -2.66 -13.48
C MET A 51 -16.09 -1.85 -12.23
N ARG A 52 -15.18 -1.89 -11.24
CA ARG A 52 -15.29 -1.10 -10.01
C ARG A 52 -14.23 -0.01 -10.02
N LYS A 53 -14.60 1.21 -9.65
CA LYS A 53 -13.64 2.27 -9.36
C LYS A 53 -13.30 2.24 -7.86
N PRO A 54 -12.04 2.07 -7.46
CA PRO A 54 -11.65 2.17 -6.06
C PRO A 54 -11.76 3.63 -5.59
N SER A 55 -11.99 3.81 -4.28
CA SER A 55 -11.88 5.12 -3.65
C SER A 55 -10.41 5.57 -3.59
N LYS A 56 -10.17 6.88 -3.41
CA LYS A 56 -8.80 7.40 -3.24
C LYS A 56 -8.08 6.77 -2.05
N LEU A 57 -8.80 6.54 -0.95
CA LEU A 57 -8.24 5.91 0.26
C LEU A 57 -7.87 4.44 0.02
N GLU A 58 -8.69 3.71 -0.75
CA GLU A 58 -8.36 2.33 -1.12
C GLU A 58 -7.13 2.27 -2.03
N GLN A 59 -7.04 3.17 -3.01
CA GLN A 59 -5.89 3.25 -3.92
C GLN A 59 -4.62 3.62 -3.16
N SER A 60 -4.68 4.60 -2.26
CA SER A 60 -3.51 5.00 -1.48
C SER A 60 -2.99 3.85 -0.63
N SER A 61 -3.90 3.16 0.05
CA SER A 61 -3.62 2.03 0.92
C SER A 61 -3.14 0.78 0.17
N ALA A 62 -3.28 0.73 -1.16
CA ALA A 62 -2.80 -0.36 -1.99
C ALA A 62 -1.28 -0.33 -2.16
N VAL A 63 -0.68 0.86 -2.18
CA VAL A 63 0.77 1.06 -2.37
C VAL A 63 1.47 1.30 -1.05
N ILE A 64 0.89 2.12 -0.17
CA ILE A 64 1.50 2.54 1.09
C ILE A 64 0.45 2.43 2.20
N ILE A 65 0.78 1.66 3.23
CA ILE A 65 -0.09 1.51 4.40
C ILE A 65 0.65 1.94 5.67
N ASN A 66 -0.05 2.72 6.49
CA ASN A 66 0.44 3.15 7.79
C ASN A 66 -0.23 2.27 8.86
N ILE A 67 0.57 1.69 9.75
CA ILE A 67 0.10 0.92 10.91
C ILE A 67 0.77 1.45 12.17
N THR A 68 0.07 1.38 13.30
CA THR A 68 0.61 1.90 14.56
C THR A 68 1.60 0.91 15.19
N ASN A 69 1.29 -0.40 15.14
CA ASN A 69 2.06 -1.45 15.78
C ASN A 69 2.57 -2.48 14.76
N VAL A 70 3.80 -2.96 14.92
CA VAL A 70 4.39 -4.04 14.11
C VAL A 70 3.56 -5.32 14.22
N ASN A 71 2.90 -5.57 15.35
CA ASN A 71 2.04 -6.74 15.55
C ASN A 71 0.86 -6.76 14.55
N ASP A 72 0.41 -5.60 14.08
CA ASP A 72 -0.69 -5.50 13.11
C ASP A 72 -0.24 -5.83 11.68
N LEU A 73 1.07 -5.96 11.43
CA LEU A 73 1.64 -6.19 10.11
C LEU A 73 1.10 -7.49 9.49
N LYS A 74 1.07 -8.57 10.27
CA LYS A 74 0.59 -9.88 9.82
C LYS A 74 -0.90 -9.84 9.50
N THR A 75 -1.71 -9.31 10.41
CA THR A 75 -3.15 -9.16 10.23
C THR A 75 -3.48 -8.30 9.02
N THR A 76 -2.74 -7.20 8.83
CA THR A 76 -2.88 -6.31 7.67
C THR A 76 -2.53 -7.02 6.37
N HIS A 77 -1.50 -7.87 6.39
CA HIS A 77 -1.11 -8.66 5.23
C HIS A 77 -2.17 -9.69 4.84
N GLU A 78 -2.71 -10.43 5.82
CA GLU A 78 -3.81 -11.38 5.61
C GLU A 78 -5.04 -10.71 5.00
N GLN A 79 -5.43 -9.54 5.52
CA GLN A 79 -6.54 -8.75 4.96
C GLN A 79 -6.29 -8.33 3.49
N LYS A 80 -5.03 -8.05 3.12
CA LYS A 80 -4.68 -7.75 1.73
C LYS A 80 -4.74 -8.98 0.84
N ILE A 81 -4.30 -10.14 1.34
CA ILE A 81 -4.44 -11.42 0.63
C ILE A 81 -5.92 -11.70 0.35
N ASP A 82 -6.76 -11.63 1.37
CA ASP A 82 -8.19 -11.88 1.24
C ASP A 82 -8.85 -10.91 0.26
N ARG A 83 -8.49 -9.62 0.34
CA ARG A 83 -9.01 -8.61 -0.59
C ARG A 83 -8.58 -8.90 -2.03
N ALA A 84 -7.31 -9.20 -2.26
CA ALA A 84 -6.78 -9.50 -3.59
C ALA A 84 -7.45 -10.76 -4.16
N PHE A 85 -7.53 -11.83 -3.36
CA PHE A 85 -8.19 -13.07 -3.73
C PHE A 85 -9.67 -12.86 -4.10
N ASN A 86 -10.41 -12.09 -3.30
CA ASN A 86 -11.80 -11.72 -3.61
C ASN A 86 -11.94 -10.91 -4.90
N CYS A 87 -10.88 -10.22 -5.33
CA CYS A 87 -10.82 -9.50 -6.60
C CYS A 87 -10.27 -10.35 -7.75
N GLY A 88 -9.90 -11.61 -7.53
CA GLY A 88 -9.22 -12.44 -8.54
C GLY A 88 -7.81 -11.95 -8.88
N LEU A 89 -7.15 -11.27 -7.93
CA LEU A 89 -5.83 -10.69 -8.05
C LEU A 89 -4.87 -11.34 -7.04
N THR A 90 -3.57 -11.17 -7.26
CA THR A 90 -2.53 -11.47 -6.27
C THR A 90 -2.11 -10.19 -5.56
N VAL A 91 -1.63 -10.33 -4.32
CA VAL A 91 -1.06 -9.21 -3.57
C VAL A 91 0.19 -8.72 -4.30
N GLN A 92 0.20 -7.45 -4.66
CA GLN A 92 1.37 -6.79 -5.23
C GLN A 92 2.26 -6.25 -4.12
N PRO A 93 3.56 -6.04 -4.36
CA PRO A 93 4.45 -5.41 -3.41
C PRO A 93 3.93 -4.07 -2.91
N TYR A 94 4.05 -3.83 -1.61
CA TYR A 94 3.60 -2.60 -0.97
C TYR A 94 4.52 -2.19 0.18
N VAL A 95 4.52 -0.90 0.47
CA VAL A 95 5.28 -0.29 1.56
C VAL A 95 4.41 -0.26 2.82
N VAL A 96 5.01 -0.60 3.96
CA VAL A 96 4.40 -0.46 5.28
C VAL A 96 5.22 0.49 6.11
N ILE A 97 4.56 1.50 6.65
CA ILE A 97 5.14 2.44 7.61
C ILE A 97 4.55 2.09 8.97
N VAL A 98 5.41 1.77 9.93
CA VAL A 98 5.02 1.36 11.28
C VAL A 98 5.42 2.44 12.28
N GLY A 99 4.48 2.87 13.11
CA GLY A 99 4.74 3.79 14.20
C GLY A 99 3.73 4.93 14.27
N ASN A 100 3.70 5.61 15.41
CA ASN A 100 2.82 6.76 15.60
C ASN A 100 3.50 8.02 15.07
N GLN A 101 2.91 8.61 14.04
CA GLN A 101 3.44 9.82 13.37
C GLN A 101 2.94 11.12 14.00
N GLU A 102 1.96 11.04 14.91
CA GLU A 102 1.32 12.18 15.54
C GLU A 102 1.93 12.52 16.89
N LEU A 103 2.48 11.55 17.60
CA LEU A 103 3.30 11.85 18.77
C LEU A 103 4.69 12.23 18.30
N ASN A 104 5.12 13.43 18.70
CA ASN A 104 6.54 13.83 18.73
C ASN A 104 7.33 13.00 19.77
N SER A 105 6.99 11.72 19.95
CA SER A 105 7.65 10.79 20.86
C SER A 105 8.77 10.09 20.10
N ASN A 106 9.82 9.73 20.83
CA ASN A 106 10.97 8.95 20.37
C ASN A 106 10.62 7.52 19.85
N ASP A 107 9.37 7.27 19.48
CA ASP A 107 8.94 6.00 18.93
C ASP A 107 9.54 5.84 17.53
N THR A 108 10.37 4.81 17.39
CA THR A 108 11.11 4.57 16.15
C THR A 108 10.15 4.19 15.04
N ILE A 109 10.01 5.07 14.03
CA ILE A 109 9.27 4.75 12.80
C ILE A 109 10.02 3.64 12.07
N GLY A 110 9.32 2.55 11.78
CA GLY A 110 9.83 1.41 11.02
C GLY A 110 9.32 1.44 9.58
N TYR A 111 10.23 1.23 8.62
CA TYR A 111 9.88 1.13 7.21
C TYR A 111 10.05 -0.30 6.73
N TYR A 112 9.03 -0.82 6.07
CA TYR A 112 9.03 -2.17 5.55
C TYR A 112 8.55 -2.20 4.11
N ILE A 113 9.04 -3.17 3.36
CA ILE A 113 8.42 -3.61 2.11
C ILE A 113 7.97 -5.04 2.28
N VAL A 114 6.76 -5.32 1.81
CA VAL A 114 6.19 -6.66 1.75
C VAL A 114 6.25 -7.15 0.32
N ILE A 115 6.90 -8.29 0.11
CA ILE A 115 6.94 -8.98 -1.18
C ILE A 115 6.52 -10.42 -0.91
N ASN A 116 5.37 -10.82 -1.44
CA ASN A 116 4.68 -12.07 -1.07
C ASN A 116 4.58 -12.15 0.46
N ASP A 117 5.08 -13.22 1.08
CA ASP A 117 5.01 -13.47 2.53
C ASP A 117 6.25 -12.96 3.31
N ILE A 118 7.15 -12.21 2.65
CA ILE A 118 8.40 -11.74 3.26
C ILE A 118 8.32 -10.25 3.57
N TYR A 119 8.72 -9.90 4.80
CA TYR A 119 8.77 -8.53 5.31
C TYR A 119 10.24 -8.06 5.41
N TYR A 120 10.65 -7.11 4.58
CA TYR A 120 12.00 -6.54 4.62
C TYR A 120 11.97 -5.21 5.33
N LYS A 121 12.71 -5.09 6.45
CA LYS A 121 12.90 -3.82 7.15
C LYS A 121 13.97 -2.98 6.46
N LEU A 122 13.71 -1.69 6.31
CA LEU A 122 14.58 -0.74 5.61
C LEU A 122 14.83 0.50 6.47
N GLU A 123 15.89 1.22 6.14
CA GLU A 123 16.39 2.36 6.91
C GLU A 123 15.58 3.64 6.72
N THR A 124 15.06 3.85 5.51
CA THR A 124 14.37 5.11 5.13
C THR A 124 13.11 4.82 4.33
N PRO A 125 12.11 5.72 4.35
CA PRO A 125 10.88 5.53 3.60
C PRO A 125 11.15 5.58 2.08
N ILE A 126 12.11 6.41 1.64
CA ILE A 126 12.55 6.48 0.23
C ILE A 126 13.11 5.13 -0.23
N LYS A 127 13.98 4.48 0.56
CA LYS A 127 14.51 3.16 0.21
C LYS A 127 13.40 2.11 0.09
N ALA A 128 12.37 2.19 0.95
CA ALA A 128 11.22 1.29 0.86
C ALA A 128 10.43 1.48 -0.43
N LEU A 129 10.17 2.73 -0.81
CA LEU A 129 9.49 3.04 -2.08
C LEU A 129 10.34 2.64 -3.30
N ASP A 130 11.64 2.90 -3.29
CA ASP A 130 12.55 2.56 -4.38
C ASP A 130 12.63 1.05 -4.63
N ILE A 131 12.82 0.26 -3.57
CA ILE A 131 12.82 -1.21 -3.67
C ILE A 131 11.45 -1.72 -4.10
N CYS A 132 10.36 -1.10 -3.62
CA CYS A 132 9.00 -1.45 -4.03
C CYS A 132 8.82 -1.24 -5.53
N PHE A 133 9.19 -0.07 -6.05
CA PHE A 133 9.13 0.23 -7.47
C PHE A 133 10.00 -0.71 -8.31
N LYS A 134 11.24 -0.99 -7.87
CA LYS A 134 12.14 -1.93 -8.55
C LYS A 134 11.59 -3.36 -8.57
N SER A 135 10.93 -3.79 -7.50
CA SER A 135 10.37 -5.14 -7.41
C SER A 135 9.35 -5.42 -8.52
N PHE A 136 8.56 -4.42 -8.95
CA PHE A 136 7.64 -4.57 -10.08
C PHE A 136 8.37 -4.93 -11.38
N HIS A 137 9.52 -4.32 -11.62
CA HIS A 137 10.31 -4.55 -12.83
C HIS A 137 11.09 -5.85 -12.75
N THR A 138 11.76 -6.11 -11.61
CA THR A 138 12.60 -7.29 -11.41
C THR A 138 11.78 -8.57 -11.43
N LEU A 139 10.57 -8.55 -10.86
CA LEU A 139 9.69 -9.70 -10.75
C LEU A 139 8.65 -9.77 -11.87
N ASN A 140 8.70 -8.84 -12.84
CA ASN A 140 7.74 -8.72 -13.96
C ASN A 140 6.27 -8.73 -13.48
N LEU A 141 5.99 -7.92 -12.46
CA LEU A 141 4.68 -7.83 -11.82
C LEU A 141 3.82 -6.76 -12.49
N HIS A 142 2.51 -6.90 -12.33
CA HIS A 142 1.57 -5.85 -12.71
C HIS A 142 1.47 -4.81 -11.58
N TYR A 143 1.54 -3.53 -11.93
CA TYR A 143 1.27 -2.47 -10.98
C TYR A 143 -0.11 -2.63 -10.32
N PRO A 144 -0.27 -2.19 -9.06
CA PRO A 144 -1.56 -2.22 -8.38
C PRO A 144 -2.58 -1.42 -9.22
N GLN A 145 -3.70 -2.06 -9.56
CA GLN A 145 -4.79 -1.44 -10.33
C GLN A 145 -5.78 -0.72 -9.41
#